data_AF-T0TTQ0-F1
#
_entry.id   AF-T0TTQ0-F1
#
_cell.length_a   1.000
_cell.length_b   1.000
_cell.length_c   1.000
_cell.angle_alpha   90.00
_cell.angle_beta   90.00
_cell.angle_gamma   90.00
#
_symmetry.space_group_name_H-M   'P 1'
#
loop_
_entity.id
_entity.type
_entity.pdbx_description
1 polymer ?
#
loop_
_entity_poly.entity_id
_entity_poly.type
_entity_poly.pdbx_seq_one_letter_code
_entity_poly.pdbx_strand_id
1 'polypeptide(L)' 'MDVEEAILQMELLSHDFFIYADSEDHTTNVLYKREDGNYGLIEAK' A
#
# COMPACT_ATOMS: atom_id res chain seq x y z
N MET A 1 0.14 5.20 8.70
CA MET A 1 1.17 4.19 8.40
C MET A 1 1.87 4.69 7.17
N ASP A 2 3.19 4.62 7.13
CA ASP A 2 3.93 5.06 5.95
C ASP A 2 3.83 4.00 4.83
N VAL A 3 4.00 4.43 3.57
CA VAL A 3 4.06 3.52 2.41
C VAL A 3 5.21 2.51 2.56
N GLU A 4 6.31 2.96 3.17
CA GLU A 4 7.43 2.19 3.72
C GLU A 4 6.99 0.87 4.38
N GLU A 5 6.23 1.07 5.45
CA GLU A 5 5.73 0.03 6.35
C GLU A 5 4.64 -0.81 5.69
N ALA A 6 3.80 -0.18 4.87
CA ALA A 6 2.75 -0.86 4.13
C ALA A 6 3.32 -1.87 3.12
N ILE A 7 4.40 -1.51 2.41
CA ILE A 7 5.12 -2.43 1.50
C ILE A 7 5.70 -3.61 2.29
N LEU A 8 6.37 -3.33 3.42
CA LEU A 8 6.96 -4.37 4.25
C LEU A 8 5.89 -5.36 4.75
N GLN A 9 4.77 -4.86 5.27
CA GLN A 9 3.68 -5.71 5.75
C GLN A 9 3.02 -6.50 4.62
N MET A 10 2.85 -5.89 3.45
CA MET A 10 2.30 -6.57 2.27
C MET A 10 3.18 -7.75 1.83
N GLU A 11 4.51 -7.55 1.76
CA GLU A 11 5.46 -8.59 1.39
C GLU A 11 5.56 -9.70 2.45
N LEU A 12 5.51 -9.35 3.74
CA LEU A 12 5.47 -10.34 4.84
C LEU A 12 4.23 -11.23 4.81
N LEU A 13 3.09 -10.70 4.36
CA LEU A 13 1.85 -11.44 4.19
C LEU A 13 1.74 -12.12 2.82
N SER A 14 2.68 -11.83 1.90
CA SER A 14 2.62 -12.27 0.50
C SER A 14 1.29 -11.92 -0.17
N HIS A 15 0.78 -10.71 0.10
CA HIS A 15 -0.44 -10.20 -0.52
C HIS A 15 -0.12 -9.39 -1.79
N ASP A 16 -1.01 -9.45 -2.78
CA ASP A 16 -0.88 -8.64 -4.00
C ASP A 16 -1.40 -7.20 -3.83
N PHE A 17 -2.18 -6.95 -2.79
CA PHE A 17 -2.68 -5.63 -2.42
C PHE A 17 -2.78 -5.46 -0.91
N PHE A 18 -2.67 -4.22 -0.45
CA PHE A 18 -2.70 -3.85 0.96
C PHE A 18 -3.41 -2.50 1.12
N ILE A 19 -4.41 -2.46 2.00
CA ILE A 19 -5.18 -1.25 2.31
C ILE A 19 -4.73 -0.73 3.66
N TYR A 20 -4.35 0.54 3.73
CA TYR A 20 -3.91 1.16 4.96
C TYR A 20 -4.41 2.60 5.07
N ALA A 21 -4.42 3.13 6.29
CA ALA A 21 -4.66 4.54 6.54
C ALA A 21 -3.32 5.27 6.60
N ASP A 22 -3.16 6.30 5.77
CA ASP A 22 -1.96 7.11 5.75
C ASP A 22 -1.80 7.87 7.08
N SER A 23 -0.57 8.03 7.54
CA SER A 23 -0.29 8.75 8.79
C SER A 23 -0.32 10.26 8.63
N GLU A 24 -0.06 10.78 7.42
CA GLU A 24 0.02 12.22 7.21
C GLU A 24 -1.37 12.85 7.10
N ASP A 25 -2.26 12.25 6.30
CA ASP A 25 -3.57 12.83 5.98
C ASP A 25 -4.77 11.98 6.44
N HIS A 26 -4.50 10.82 7.04
CA HIS A 26 -5.53 9.87 7.51
C HIS A 26 -6.47 9.40 6.39
N THR A 27 -6.04 9.53 5.13
CA THR A 27 -6.78 9.02 3.98
C THR A 27 -6.57 7.52 3.83
N THR A 28 -7.49 6.87 3.12
CA THR A 28 -7.39 5.44 2.85
C THR A 28 -6.60 5.24 1.57
N ASN A 29 -5.45 4.58 1.71
CA ASN A 29 -4.55 4.28 0.62
C ASN A 29 -4.55 2.78 0.31
N VAL A 30 -4.51 2.45 -0.98
CA VAL A 30 -4.46 1.08 -1.48
C VAL A 30 -3.15 0.90 -2.23
N LEU A 31 -2.23 0.16 -1.62
CA LEU A 31 -1.01 -0.33 -2.24
C LEU A 31 -1.32 -1.61 -3.01
N TYR A 32 -0.78 -1.77 -4.21
CA TYR A 32 -0.93 -3.01 -4.99
C TYR A 32 0.28 -3.27 -5.86
N LYS A 33 0.53 -4.55 -6.13
CA LYS A 33 1.57 -5.01 -7.06
C LYS A 33 1.03 -5.01 -8.48
N ARG A 34 1.71 -4.33 -9.37
CA ARG A 34 1.36 -4.27 -10.80
C ARG A 34 1.93 -5.49 -11.52
N GLU A 35 1.33 -5.84 -12.66
CA GLU A 35 1.80 -6.95 -13.51
C GLU A 35 3.22 -6.72 -14.06
N ASP A 36 3.68 -5.47 -14.11
CA ASP A 36 5.04 -5.10 -14.53
C ASP A 36 6.10 -5.28 -13.42
N GLY A 37 5.69 -5.73 -12.22
CA GLY A 37 6.55 -5.93 -11.07
C GLY A 37 6.78 -4.67 -10.21
N ASN A 38 6.22 -3.53 -10.60
CA ASN A 38 6.28 -2.29 -9.81
C ASN A 38 5.13 -2.23 -8.79
N TYR A 39 5.26 -1.32 -7.82
CA TYR A 39 4.19 -1.00 -6.88
C TYR A 39 3.34 0.18 -7.41
N GLY A 40 2.04 0.07 -7.24
CA GLY A 40 1.08 1.15 -7.47
C GLY A 40 0.43 1.57 -6.16
N LEU A 41 0.13 2.86 -6.03
CA LEU A 41 -0.60 3.44 -4.91
C LEU A 41 -1.87 4.10 -5.44
N ILE A 42 -3.01 3.80 -4.85
CA ILE A 42 -4.28 4.50 -5.09
C ILE A 42 -4.67 5.21 -3.80
N GLU A 43 -4.81 6.53 -3.87
CA GLU A 43 -5.33 7.36 -2.78
C GLU A 43 -6.84 7.52 -2.95
N ALA A 44 -7.63 7.09 -1.97
CA ALA A 44 -9.07 7.32 -1.94
C ALA A 44 -9.35 8.66 -1.23
N LYS A 45 -9.73 9.66 -2.03
CA LYS A 45 -10.23 10.96 -1.57
C LYS A 45 -11.74 11.07 -1.63
#